data_AF-A0A2A5GG72-F1
#
_entry.id   AF-A0A2A5GG72-F1
#
_cell.length_a   1.000
_cell.length_b   1.000
_cell.length_c   1.000
_cell.angle_alpha   90.00
_cell.angle_beta   90.00
_cell.angle_gamma   90.00
#
_symmetry.space_group_name_H-M   'P 1'
#
loop_
_entity.id
_entity.type
_entity.pdbx_description
1 polymer ?
#
loop_
_entity_poly.entity_id
_entity_poly.type
_entity_poly.pdbx_seq_one_letter_code
_entity_poly.pdbx_strand_id
1 'polypeptide(L)'
;MAHEPRIITETGLDARIAAIVEPVIEDLGYKLVRVRVSGQNGMTVQIMAERAQGLMTVHDCELISKAVSPELDVRDPITAAYHLEVSTAGVDRPLVRLSDFERWIGHQTKVEMTITIDGQRRFRGLLLGVRTENGETEFGLRPTEKRSKKSLAAPLKDIWLPLSSLADANLIMTDELVDAARKMALAENPDMELDSNKDQKADLAEGQTIEIDIEND
;
A
#
# COMPACT_ATOMS: atom_id res chain seq x y z
N MET A 1 -10.94 -14.38 10.58
CA MET A 1 -11.18 -12.92 10.62
C MET A 1 -12.07 -12.56 9.43
N ALA A 2 -12.87 -11.50 9.49
CA ALA A 2 -13.68 -11.10 8.34
C ALA A 2 -12.77 -10.57 7.22
N HIS A 3 -12.91 -11.11 6.01
CA HIS A 3 -12.21 -10.61 4.81
C HIS A 3 -12.68 -9.18 4.52
N GLU A 4 -11.76 -8.22 4.63
CA GLU A 4 -12.02 -6.82 4.24
C GLU A 4 -11.58 -6.65 2.78
N PRO A 5 -12.52 -6.40 1.85
CA PRO A 5 -12.20 -6.32 0.43
C PRO A 5 -11.34 -5.09 0.12
N ARG A 6 -10.44 -5.25 -0.87
CA ARG A 6 -9.71 -4.13 -1.45
C ARG A 6 -10.65 -3.30 -2.34
N ILE A 7 -10.66 -1.99 -2.11
CA ILE A 7 -11.37 -0.95 -2.88
C ILE A 7 -10.67 -0.73 -4.22
N ILE A 8 -9.34 -0.74 -4.22
CA ILE A 8 -8.52 -0.66 -5.42
C ILE A 8 -7.95 -2.05 -5.69
N THR A 9 -8.22 -2.57 -6.89
CA THR A 9 -7.69 -3.85 -7.36
C THR A 9 -6.91 -3.66 -8.65
N GLU A 10 -5.95 -4.54 -8.87
CA GLU A 10 -5.17 -4.60 -10.09
C GLU A 10 -6.04 -4.92 -11.31
N THR A 11 -5.47 -4.77 -12.51
CA THR A 11 -6.09 -5.18 -13.77
C THR A 11 -5.13 -6.03 -14.60
N GLY A 12 -5.63 -6.71 -15.63
CA GLY A 12 -4.77 -7.44 -16.57
C GLY A 12 -4.05 -8.64 -15.94
N LEU A 13 -2.74 -8.74 -16.15
CA LEU A 13 -1.91 -9.84 -15.64
C LEU A 13 -1.78 -9.78 -14.11
N ASP A 14 -1.54 -8.59 -13.57
CA ASP A 14 -1.41 -8.32 -12.13
C ASP A 14 -2.64 -8.82 -11.36
N ALA A 15 -3.85 -8.61 -11.91
CA ALA A 15 -5.10 -9.11 -11.33
C ALA A 15 -5.21 -10.64 -11.33
N ARG A 16 -4.72 -11.31 -12.38
CA ARG A 16 -4.72 -12.78 -12.43
C ARG A 16 -3.80 -13.36 -11.38
N ILE A 17 -2.61 -12.77 -11.21
CA ILE A 17 -1.66 -13.18 -10.18
C ILE A 17 -2.24 -12.90 -8.79
N ALA A 18 -2.82 -11.72 -8.57
CA ALA A 18 -3.48 -11.38 -7.30
C ALA A 18 -4.58 -12.40 -6.93
N ALA A 19 -5.40 -12.83 -7.87
CA ALA A 19 -6.45 -13.83 -7.63
C ALA A 19 -5.91 -15.23 -7.26
N ILE A 20 -4.63 -15.50 -7.51
CA ILE A 20 -3.93 -16.73 -7.10
C ILE A 20 -3.30 -16.52 -5.72
N VAL A 21 -2.60 -15.39 -5.54
CA VAL A 21 -1.83 -15.07 -4.34
C VAL A 21 -2.70 -14.77 -3.13
N GLU A 22 -3.75 -13.96 -3.30
CA GLU A 22 -4.58 -13.45 -2.21
C GLU A 22 -5.14 -14.56 -1.30
N PRO A 23 -5.83 -15.60 -1.80
CA PRO A 23 -6.35 -16.66 -0.93
C PRO A 23 -5.25 -17.43 -0.18
N VAL A 24 -4.09 -17.65 -0.82
CA VAL A 24 -2.98 -18.40 -0.22
C VAL A 24 -2.41 -17.68 1.00
N ILE A 25 -2.18 -16.37 0.87
CA ILE A 25 -1.56 -15.60 1.95
C ILE A 25 -2.57 -15.23 3.04
N GLU A 26 -3.87 -15.16 2.72
CA GLU A 26 -4.93 -14.97 3.70
C GLU A 26 -5.07 -16.16 4.66
N ASP A 27 -4.94 -17.38 4.16
CA ASP A 27 -4.93 -18.59 5.00
C ASP A 27 -3.76 -18.61 5.99
N LEU A 28 -2.68 -17.89 5.67
CA LEU A 28 -1.51 -17.70 6.53
C LEU A 28 -1.62 -16.50 7.47
N GLY A 29 -2.71 -15.72 7.39
CA GLY A 29 -2.97 -14.56 8.24
C GLY A 29 -2.39 -13.24 7.72
N TYR A 30 -2.03 -13.18 6.45
CA TYR A 30 -1.59 -11.95 5.77
C TYR A 30 -2.74 -11.34 4.96
N LYS A 31 -2.54 -10.10 4.52
CA LYS A 31 -3.42 -9.37 3.62
C LYS A 31 -2.61 -8.96 2.40
N LEU A 32 -3.16 -9.20 1.21
CA LEU A 32 -2.57 -8.67 -0.01
C LEU A 32 -2.72 -7.15 -0.02
N VAL A 33 -1.65 -6.42 -0.34
CA VAL A 33 -1.68 -4.97 -0.51
C VAL A 33 -1.63 -4.62 -1.99
N ARG A 34 -0.68 -5.21 -2.73
CA ARG A 34 -0.55 -4.99 -4.17
C ARG A 34 0.13 -6.16 -4.85
N VAL A 35 -0.30 -6.48 -6.07
CA VAL A 35 0.54 -7.20 -7.04
C VAL A 35 0.93 -6.24 -8.15
N ARG A 36 2.18 -6.32 -8.61
CA ARG A 36 2.63 -5.55 -9.77
C ARG A 36 3.56 -6.36 -10.64
N VAL A 37 3.30 -6.39 -11.94
CA VAL A 37 4.25 -6.93 -12.91
C VAL A 37 4.96 -5.79 -13.61
N SER A 38 6.29 -5.84 -13.67
CA SER A 38 7.12 -4.82 -14.31
C SER A 38 8.21 -5.45 -15.19
N GLY A 39 8.79 -4.67 -16.09
CA GLY A 39 9.96 -5.07 -16.89
C GLY A 39 11.29 -4.83 -16.17
N GLN A 40 11.29 -4.62 -14.85
CA GLN A 40 12.53 -4.54 -14.07
C GLN A 40 13.22 -5.89 -14.08
N ASN A 41 14.56 -5.88 -14.12
CA ASN A 41 15.37 -7.10 -14.19
C ASN A 41 14.91 -8.10 -15.27
N GLY A 42 14.42 -7.61 -16.41
CA GLY A 42 13.82 -8.44 -17.46
C GLY A 42 12.31 -8.64 -17.26
N MET A 43 11.92 -9.22 -16.12
CA MET A 43 10.53 -9.30 -15.68
C MET A 43 10.46 -9.52 -14.17
N THR A 44 9.76 -8.67 -13.44
CA THR A 44 9.57 -8.78 -11.99
C THR A 44 8.09 -8.88 -11.66
N VAL A 45 7.73 -9.84 -10.80
CA VAL A 45 6.44 -9.95 -10.13
C VAL A 45 6.64 -9.53 -8.68
N GLN A 46 6.13 -8.36 -8.33
CA GLN A 46 6.18 -7.84 -6.97
C GLN A 46 4.86 -8.13 -6.24
N ILE A 47 4.94 -8.84 -5.13
CA ILE A 47 3.86 -9.07 -4.18
C ILE A 47 4.14 -8.25 -2.93
N MET A 48 3.32 -7.24 -2.70
CA MET A 48 3.33 -6.45 -1.48
C MET A 48 2.24 -6.95 -0.55
N ALA A 49 2.59 -7.30 0.69
CA ALA A 49 1.66 -7.80 1.69
C ALA A 49 1.85 -7.12 3.05
N GLU A 50 0.92 -7.38 3.96
CA GLU A 50 1.07 -7.04 5.37
C GLU A 50 0.40 -8.08 6.25
N ARG A 51 0.69 -8.10 7.55
CA ARG A 51 -0.06 -8.94 8.48
C ARG A 51 -1.44 -8.37 8.71
N ALA A 52 -2.43 -9.24 8.91
CA ALA A 52 -3.74 -8.80 9.37
C ALA A 52 -3.67 -8.09 10.73
N GLN A 53 -2.68 -8.46 11.57
CA GLN A 53 -2.37 -7.83 12.84
C GLN A 53 -0.85 -7.84 13.05
N GLY A 54 -0.31 -6.73 13.53
CA GLY A 54 1.13 -6.57 13.75
C GLY A 54 1.89 -6.12 12.48
N LEU A 55 3.22 -6.06 12.60
CA LEU A 55 4.16 -5.80 11.53
C LEU A 55 4.61 -7.09 10.89
N MET A 56 4.77 -7.00 9.58
CA MET A 56 5.35 -8.04 8.76
C MET A 56 6.88 -7.91 8.80
N THR A 57 7.55 -9.04 8.93
CA THR A 57 9.01 -9.17 8.98
C THR A 57 9.56 -9.78 7.70
N VAL A 58 10.88 -9.79 7.54
CA VAL A 58 11.56 -10.48 6.45
C VAL A 58 11.24 -11.98 6.43
N HIS A 59 11.14 -12.63 7.60
CA HIS A 59 10.76 -14.05 7.66
C HIS A 59 9.33 -14.28 7.14
N ASP A 60 8.42 -13.34 7.37
CA ASP A 60 7.07 -13.41 6.79
C ASP A 60 7.10 -13.32 5.26
N CYS A 61 7.99 -12.50 4.68
CA CYS A 61 8.21 -12.47 3.23
C CYS A 61 8.67 -13.84 2.70
N GLU A 62 9.58 -14.53 3.41
CA GLU A 62 10.03 -15.87 3.03
C GLU A 62 8.90 -16.89 3.08
N LEU A 63 8.05 -16.82 4.12
CA LEU A 63 6.90 -17.70 4.28
C LEU A 63 5.89 -17.51 3.16
N ILE A 64 5.56 -16.26 2.83
CA ILE A 64 4.69 -15.91 1.71
C ILE A 64 5.28 -16.44 0.41
N SER A 65 6.55 -16.15 0.13
CA SER A 65 7.20 -16.58 -1.10
C SER A 65 7.14 -18.11 -1.29
N LYS A 66 7.53 -18.88 -0.25
CA LYS A 66 7.46 -20.35 -0.28
C LYS A 66 6.05 -20.90 -0.47
N ALA A 67 5.03 -20.20 0.01
CA ALA A 67 3.64 -20.62 -0.12
C ALA A 67 3.06 -20.31 -1.50
N VAL A 68 3.42 -19.16 -2.09
CA VAL A 68 2.82 -18.71 -3.38
C VAL A 68 3.52 -19.28 -4.59
N SER A 69 4.84 -19.55 -4.55
CA SER A 69 5.57 -20.05 -5.72
C SER A 69 4.96 -21.32 -6.31
N PRO A 70 4.65 -22.38 -5.55
CA PRO A 70 4.04 -23.59 -6.12
C PRO A 70 2.68 -23.34 -6.79
N GLU A 71 1.89 -22.41 -6.26
CA GLU A 71 0.58 -22.06 -6.84
C GLU A 71 0.73 -21.27 -8.14
N LEU A 72 1.75 -20.41 -8.22
CA LEU A 72 2.10 -19.70 -9.45
C LEU A 72 2.64 -20.67 -10.50
N ASP A 73 3.44 -21.66 -10.12
CA ASP A 73 3.96 -22.69 -11.03
C ASP A 73 2.84 -23.57 -11.59
N VAL A 74 1.90 -24.00 -10.73
CA VAL A 74 0.78 -24.87 -11.14
C VAL A 74 -0.20 -24.14 -12.05
N ARG A 75 -0.48 -22.87 -11.78
CA ARG A 75 -1.46 -22.08 -12.55
C ARG A 75 -0.86 -21.35 -13.74
N ASP A 76 0.46 -21.19 -13.75
CA ASP A 76 1.28 -20.60 -14.80
C ASP A 76 0.66 -19.35 -15.47
N PRO A 77 0.41 -18.26 -14.72
CA PRO A 77 -0.17 -17.06 -15.30
C PRO A 77 0.82 -16.28 -16.21
N ILE A 78 2.10 -16.64 -16.18
CA ILE A 78 3.23 -15.92 -16.80
C ILE A 78 4.12 -16.92 -17.56
N THR A 79 4.08 -16.85 -18.88
CA THR A 79 4.79 -17.80 -19.76
C THR A 79 6.30 -17.51 -19.93
N ALA A 80 6.86 -16.53 -19.24
CA ALA A 80 8.26 -16.11 -19.37
C ALA A 80 8.95 -16.17 -18.01
N ALA A 81 10.26 -16.40 -17.99
CA ALA A 81 11.05 -16.34 -16.76
C ALA A 81 10.91 -14.97 -16.07
N TYR A 82 10.83 -14.98 -14.74
CA TYR A 82 10.60 -13.77 -13.95
C TYR A 82 11.24 -13.85 -12.56
N HIS A 83 11.49 -12.68 -11.98
CA HIS A 83 11.90 -12.53 -10.59
C HIS A 83 10.66 -12.35 -9.72
N LEU A 84 10.53 -13.16 -8.66
CA LEU A 84 9.50 -12.97 -7.65
C LEU A 84 10.05 -12.13 -6.50
N GLU A 85 9.45 -10.97 -6.28
CA GLU A 85 9.73 -10.11 -5.14
C GLU A 85 8.58 -10.16 -4.15
N VAL A 86 8.86 -10.45 -2.89
CA VAL A 86 7.88 -10.34 -1.81
C VAL A 86 8.32 -9.27 -0.82
N SER A 87 7.47 -8.27 -0.62
CA SER A 87 7.76 -7.14 0.25
C SER A 87 6.67 -6.85 1.27
N THR A 88 7.08 -6.26 2.38
CA THR A 88 6.16 -5.60 3.31
C THR A 88 5.68 -4.29 2.70
N ALA A 89 4.51 -3.80 3.12
CA ALA A 89 3.93 -2.59 2.56
C ALA A 89 4.79 -1.32 2.72
N GLY A 90 5.53 -1.19 3.82
CA GLY A 90 6.30 0.01 4.13
C GLY A 90 5.43 1.28 4.28
N VAL A 91 6.09 2.44 4.19
CA VAL A 91 5.49 3.77 4.34
C VAL A 91 5.03 4.38 3.03
N ASP A 92 5.54 3.97 1.88
CA ASP A 92 5.05 4.40 0.56
C ASP A 92 4.00 3.40 0.02
N ARG A 93 3.16 2.89 0.93
CA ARG A 93 2.16 1.89 0.59
C ARG A 93 0.92 2.50 -0.06
N PRO A 94 0.26 1.76 -0.97
CA PRO A 94 -1.07 2.11 -1.41
C PRO A 94 -2.10 1.87 -0.29
N LEU A 95 -3.11 2.74 -0.25
CA LEU A 95 -4.29 2.62 0.62
C LEU A 95 -5.38 1.92 -0.19
N VAL A 96 -5.52 0.61 0.01
CA VAL A 96 -6.38 -0.25 -0.80
C VAL A 96 -7.62 -0.71 -0.05
N ARG A 97 -7.73 -0.49 1.26
CA ARG A 97 -8.87 -0.87 2.10
C ARG A 97 -9.43 0.32 2.87
N LEU A 98 -10.67 0.20 3.36
CA LEU A 98 -11.28 1.24 4.19
C LEU A 98 -10.46 1.49 5.45
N SER A 99 -10.03 0.41 6.11
CA SER A 99 -9.21 0.46 7.33
C SER A 99 -7.87 1.15 7.12
N ASP A 100 -7.32 1.16 5.90
CA ASP A 100 -6.11 1.92 5.60
C ASP A 100 -6.35 3.42 5.79
N PHE A 101 -7.53 3.91 5.38
CA PHE A 101 -7.87 5.34 5.52
C PHE A 101 -8.09 5.76 6.97
N GLU A 102 -8.45 4.82 7.84
CA GLU A 102 -8.60 5.04 9.29
C GLU A 102 -7.25 4.94 10.01
N ARG A 103 -6.44 3.95 9.64
CA ARG A 103 -5.13 3.69 10.26
C ARG A 103 -4.16 4.85 10.09
N TRP A 104 -4.20 5.51 8.93
CA TRP A 104 -3.22 6.53 8.55
C TRP A 104 -3.74 7.98 8.63
N ILE A 105 -4.77 8.22 9.44
CA ILE A 105 -5.26 9.57 9.73
C ILE A 105 -4.10 10.46 10.21
N GLY A 106 -4.06 11.69 9.71
CA GLY A 106 -3.03 12.67 10.03
C GLY A 106 -1.79 12.60 9.14
N HIS A 107 -1.65 11.59 8.28
CA HIS A 107 -0.51 11.48 7.37
C HIS A 107 -0.80 12.07 5.98
N GLN A 108 0.25 12.56 5.31
CA GLN A 108 0.13 13.07 3.95
C GLN A 108 -0.19 11.93 2.98
N THR A 109 -1.24 12.13 2.18
CA THR A 109 -1.72 11.17 1.20
C THR A 109 -1.88 11.86 -0.15
N LYS A 110 -1.45 11.19 -1.23
CA LYS A 110 -1.73 11.56 -2.62
C LYS A 110 -2.83 10.64 -3.14
N VAL A 111 -3.80 11.22 -3.84
CA VAL A 111 -4.98 10.49 -4.33
C VAL A 111 -5.28 10.88 -5.78
N GLU A 112 -5.63 9.89 -6.59
CA GLU A 112 -6.21 10.07 -7.91
C GLU A 112 -7.65 9.53 -7.94
N MET A 113 -8.55 10.31 -8.52
CA MET A 113 -9.96 9.97 -8.71
C MET A 113 -10.21 9.53 -10.16
N THR A 114 -11.17 8.62 -10.35
CA THR A 114 -11.64 8.20 -11.67
C THR A 114 -12.38 9.33 -12.40
N ILE A 115 -13.07 10.19 -11.65
CA ILE A 115 -13.83 11.35 -12.16
C ILE A 115 -13.18 12.67 -11.78
N THR A 116 -13.48 13.72 -12.55
CA THR A 116 -13.07 15.09 -12.22
C THR A 116 -13.97 15.67 -11.12
N ILE A 117 -13.37 16.12 -10.02
CA ILE A 117 -14.04 16.78 -8.89
C ILE A 117 -13.41 18.16 -8.72
N ASP A 118 -14.22 19.22 -8.72
CA ASP A 118 -13.75 20.62 -8.65
C ASP A 118 -12.66 20.98 -9.68
N GLY A 119 -12.76 20.41 -10.89
CA GLY A 119 -11.85 20.69 -12.00
C GLY A 119 -10.51 19.95 -11.94
N GLN A 120 -10.32 19.01 -11.01
CA GLN A 120 -9.11 18.18 -10.93
C GLN A 120 -9.43 16.72 -10.61
N ARG A 121 -8.48 15.84 -10.91
CA ARG A 121 -8.55 14.40 -10.57
C ARG A 121 -7.54 14.01 -9.50
N ARG A 122 -6.54 14.85 -9.23
CA ARG A 122 -5.45 14.58 -8.31
C ARG A 122 -5.55 15.48 -7.09
N PHE A 123 -5.40 14.88 -5.92
CA PHE A 123 -5.52 15.53 -4.63
C PHE A 123 -4.33 15.16 -3.76
N ARG A 124 -3.94 16.07 -2.87
CA ARG A 124 -2.88 15.87 -1.88
C ARG A 124 -3.26 16.58 -0.60
N GLY A 125 -3.08 15.93 0.54
CA GLY A 125 -3.39 16.52 1.83
C GLY A 125 -3.16 15.56 2.99
N LEU A 126 -3.39 16.05 4.22
CA LEU A 126 -3.44 15.22 5.41
C LEU A 126 -4.75 14.44 5.43
N LEU A 127 -4.68 13.16 5.72
CA LEU A 127 -5.84 12.31 5.81
C LEU A 127 -6.67 12.61 7.06
N LEU A 128 -7.99 12.73 6.91
CA LEU A 128 -8.92 13.08 7.99
C LEU A 128 -9.75 11.88 8.48
N GLY A 129 -9.69 10.76 7.78
CA GLY A 129 -10.46 9.55 8.06
C GLY A 129 -11.61 9.35 7.08
N VAL A 130 -12.56 8.51 7.46
CA VAL A 130 -13.71 8.13 6.65
C VAL A 130 -15.01 8.53 7.33
N ARG A 131 -16.04 8.80 6.53
CA ARG A 131 -17.41 9.01 7.01
C ARG A 131 -18.39 8.37 6.03
N THR A 132 -19.56 8.00 6.53
CA THR A 132 -20.66 7.53 5.68
C THR A 132 -21.86 8.46 5.87
N GLU A 133 -22.26 9.13 4.79
CA GLU A 133 -23.42 10.02 4.76
C GLU A 133 -24.33 9.57 3.60
N ASN A 134 -25.63 9.44 3.84
CA ASN A 134 -26.62 9.04 2.83
C ASN A 134 -26.31 7.72 2.09
N GLY A 135 -25.58 6.79 2.72
CA GLY A 135 -25.20 5.51 2.12
C GLY A 135 -23.98 5.56 1.21
N GLU A 136 -23.31 6.71 1.11
CA GLU A 136 -22.03 6.84 0.41
C GLU A 136 -20.90 7.04 1.43
N THR A 137 -19.83 6.24 1.29
CA THR A 137 -18.64 6.37 2.12
C THR A 137 -17.63 7.29 1.44
N GLU A 138 -17.17 8.29 2.17
CA GLU A 138 -16.20 9.29 1.73
C GLU A 138 -14.95 9.24 2.62
N PHE A 139 -13.80 9.61 2.07
CA PHE A 139 -12.59 9.91 2.82
C PHE A 139 -12.28 11.41 2.78
N GLY A 140 -11.74 11.93 3.87
CA GLY A 140 -11.44 13.36 4.01
C GLY A 140 -9.96 13.67 3.79
N LEU A 141 -9.66 14.75 3.08
CA LEU A 141 -8.32 15.32 2.95
C LEU A 141 -8.32 16.78 3.36
N ARG A 142 -7.34 17.16 4.19
CA ARG A 142 -6.98 18.56 4.44
C ARG A 142 -5.83 18.96 3.53
N PRO A 143 -6.04 19.82 2.52
CA PRO A 143 -4.97 20.23 1.62
C PRO A 143 -3.81 20.89 2.39
N THR A 144 -2.57 20.47 2.10
CA THR A 144 -1.35 21.04 2.69
C THR A 144 -0.73 22.13 1.81
N GLU A 145 -1.08 22.16 0.53
CA GLU A 145 -0.57 23.11 -0.46
C GLU A 145 -1.72 23.87 -1.12
N LYS A 146 -1.45 25.13 -1.52
CA LYS A 146 -2.45 25.98 -2.17
C LYS A 146 -2.54 25.67 -3.67
N ARG A 147 -3.77 25.51 -4.16
CA ARG A 147 -4.11 25.15 -5.56
C ARG A 147 -3.56 26.11 -6.63
N SER A 148 -3.21 27.35 -6.26
CA SER A 148 -2.73 28.39 -7.18
C SER A 148 -2.20 29.61 -6.42
N LYS A 149 -1.26 30.37 -7.02
CA LYS A 149 -0.85 31.71 -6.56
C LYS A 149 -2.03 32.67 -6.35
N LYS A 150 -3.18 32.44 -7.02
CA LYS A 150 -4.39 33.27 -6.94
C LYS A 150 -5.32 32.91 -5.77
N SER A 151 -5.12 31.76 -5.11
CA SER A 151 -5.95 31.28 -3.98
C SER A 151 -5.39 31.68 -2.60
N LEU A 152 -4.41 32.60 -2.55
CA LEU A 152 -3.64 32.91 -1.35
C LEU A 152 -4.47 33.44 -0.16
N ALA A 153 -5.68 33.98 -0.39
CA ALA A 153 -6.45 34.73 0.59
C ALA A 153 -7.49 33.91 1.40
N ALA A 154 -7.85 32.69 0.98
CA ALA A 154 -8.85 31.86 1.67
C ALA A 154 -8.18 30.67 2.40
N PRO A 155 -8.68 30.28 3.60
CA PRO A 155 -8.22 29.06 4.26
C PRO A 155 -8.49 27.83 3.38
N LEU A 156 -7.58 26.88 3.39
CA LEU A 156 -7.76 25.60 2.70
C LEU A 156 -8.90 24.86 3.38
N LYS A 157 -9.99 24.66 2.65
CA LYS A 157 -11.16 23.92 3.13
C LYS A 157 -10.88 22.43 3.03
N ASP A 158 -11.26 21.69 4.07
CA ASP A 158 -11.27 20.22 4.06
C ASP A 158 -12.17 19.71 2.92
N ILE A 159 -11.71 18.68 2.24
CA ILE A 159 -12.36 18.09 1.07
C ILE A 159 -12.75 16.67 1.44
N TRP A 160 -13.98 16.27 1.12
CA TRP A 160 -14.44 14.90 1.25
C TRP A 160 -14.70 14.34 -0.13
N LEU A 161 -14.16 13.15 -0.39
CA LEU A 161 -14.14 12.52 -1.69
C LEU A 161 -14.75 11.12 -1.58
N PRO A 162 -15.61 10.71 -2.52
CA PRO A 162 -16.27 9.41 -2.45
C PRO A 162 -15.27 8.28 -2.71
N LEU A 163 -15.23 7.28 -1.83
CA LEU A 163 -14.38 6.10 -2.00
C LEU A 163 -14.74 5.32 -3.28
N SER A 164 -16.02 5.37 -3.69
CA SER A 164 -16.52 4.72 -4.91
C SER A 164 -15.83 5.20 -6.19
N SER A 165 -15.28 6.42 -6.18
CA SER A 165 -14.61 7.03 -7.32
C SER A 165 -13.09 7.05 -7.18
N LEU A 166 -12.54 6.36 -6.18
CA LEU A 166 -11.11 6.29 -5.95
C LEU A 166 -10.42 5.45 -7.04
N ALA A 167 -9.42 6.01 -7.71
CA ALA A 167 -8.60 5.27 -8.68
C ALA A 167 -7.29 4.79 -8.05
N ASP A 168 -6.64 5.64 -7.25
CA ASP A 168 -5.37 5.34 -6.61
C ASP A 168 -5.22 6.20 -5.35
N ALA A 169 -4.62 5.65 -4.30
CA ALA A 169 -4.28 6.37 -3.07
C ALA A 169 -3.00 5.81 -2.50
N ASN A 170 -2.06 6.68 -2.16
CA ASN A 170 -0.80 6.30 -1.56
C ASN A 170 -0.42 7.29 -0.48
N LEU A 171 0.23 6.80 0.57
CA LEU A 171 0.92 7.68 1.50
C LEU A 171 2.05 8.42 0.79
N ILE A 172 2.44 9.54 1.37
CA ILE A 172 3.61 10.28 0.95
C ILE A 172 4.64 10.17 2.06
N MET A 173 5.83 9.72 1.70
CA MET A 173 6.97 9.67 2.61
C MET A 173 7.28 11.08 3.14
N THR A 174 7.04 11.28 4.43
CA THR A 174 7.39 12.47 5.20
C THR A 174 8.17 12.04 6.45
N ASP A 175 8.96 12.95 7.02
CA ASP A 175 9.68 12.68 8.28
C ASP A 175 8.73 12.21 9.39
N GLU A 176 7.53 12.80 9.48
CA GLU A 176 6.48 12.42 10.42
C GLU A 176 5.99 10.98 10.23
N LEU A 177 5.87 10.54 8.97
CA LEU A 177 5.45 9.18 8.64
C LEU A 177 6.56 8.17 8.96
N VAL A 178 7.82 8.51 8.65
CA VAL A 178 8.98 7.69 8.99
C VAL A 178 9.10 7.52 10.52
N ASP A 179 8.96 8.61 11.27
CA ASP A 179 9.00 8.57 12.73
C ASP A 179 7.83 7.76 13.32
N ALA A 180 6.62 7.86 12.74
CA ALA A 180 5.47 7.06 13.15
C ALA A 180 5.70 5.57 12.91
N ALA A 181 6.21 5.19 11.73
CA ALA A 181 6.54 3.81 11.39
C ALA A 181 7.58 3.22 12.36
N ARG A 182 8.63 3.98 12.69
CA ARG A 182 9.64 3.56 13.69
C ARG A 182 9.05 3.33 15.07
N LYS A 183 8.14 4.21 15.52
CA LYS A 183 7.45 4.03 16.81
C LYS A 183 6.57 2.80 16.83
N MET A 184 5.87 2.51 15.74
CA MET A 184 5.08 1.28 15.60
C MET A 184 5.98 0.05 15.68
N ALA A 185 7.13 0.07 15.00
CA ALA A 185 8.10 -1.02 15.06
C ALA A 185 8.67 -1.26 16.45
N LEU A 186 9.03 -0.19 17.16
CA LEU A 186 9.51 -0.30 18.55
C LEU A 186 8.43 -0.75 19.52
N ALA A 187 7.17 -0.37 19.31
CA ALA A 187 6.06 -0.79 20.16
C ALA A 187 5.80 -2.30 20.07
N GLU A 188 6.03 -2.90 18.90
CA GLU A 188 5.87 -4.34 18.71
C GLU A 188 7.09 -5.14 19.14
N ASN A 189 8.30 -4.60 18.94
CA ASN A 189 9.56 -5.21 19.37
C ASN A 189 10.38 -4.20 20.20
N PRO A 190 10.16 -4.13 21.53
CA PRO A 190 10.82 -3.14 22.39
C PRO A 190 12.35 -3.26 22.42
N ASP A 191 12.89 -4.45 22.17
CA ASP A 191 14.33 -4.74 22.15
C ASP A 191 14.98 -4.41 20.78
N MET A 192 14.21 -3.89 19.82
CA MET A 192 14.72 -3.57 18.49
C MET A 192 15.64 -2.35 18.54
N GLU A 193 16.94 -2.55 18.26
CA GLU A 193 17.91 -1.47 18.18
C GLU A 193 17.66 -0.62 16.93
N LEU A 194 17.11 0.59 17.13
CA LEU A 194 16.95 1.58 16.08
C LEU A 194 18.22 2.44 16.00
N ASP A 195 19.08 2.19 15.02
CA ASP A 195 20.18 3.12 14.72
C ASP A 195 19.59 4.48 14.29
N SER A 196 20.23 5.55 14.77
CA SER A 196 19.77 6.93 14.67
C SER A 196 20.17 7.61 13.35
N ASN A 197 20.97 6.95 12.51
CA ASN A 197 21.42 7.50 11.24
C ASN A 197 20.26 7.67 10.22
N LYS A 198 20.32 8.73 9.41
CA LYS A 198 19.30 9.12 8.43
C LYS A 198 19.09 8.10 7.33
N ASP A 199 20.14 7.42 6.88
CA ASP A 199 20.03 6.45 5.78
C ASP A 199 19.22 5.21 6.20
N GLN A 200 19.50 4.64 7.37
CA GLN A 200 18.68 3.53 7.92
C GLN A 200 17.26 3.98 8.34
N LYS A 201 16.97 5.28 8.48
CA LYS A 201 15.61 5.78 8.70
C LYS A 201 14.72 5.55 7.48
N ALA A 202 15.28 5.67 6.28
CA ALA A 202 14.58 5.38 5.05
C ALA A 202 14.37 3.87 4.86
N ASP A 203 15.37 3.03 5.14
CA ASP A 203 15.30 1.58 4.92
C ASP A 203 14.21 0.89 5.77
N LEU A 204 14.05 1.29 7.03
CA LEU A 204 12.94 0.80 7.89
C LEU A 204 11.57 1.26 7.40
N ALA A 205 11.53 2.34 6.62
CA ALA A 205 10.31 2.93 6.11
C ALA A 205 9.93 2.34 4.74
N GLU A 206 10.89 1.99 3.88
CA GLU A 206 10.63 1.47 2.53
C GLU A 206 10.03 0.05 2.49
N GLY A 207 10.03 -0.65 3.62
CA GLY A 207 9.54 -2.02 3.74
C GLY A 207 10.67 -3.04 3.58
N GLN A 208 10.45 -4.27 4.06
CA GLN A 208 11.43 -5.35 3.92
C GLN A 208 11.09 -6.16 2.69
N THR A 209 12.07 -6.43 1.83
CA THR A 209 11.88 -7.13 0.55
C THR A 209 12.79 -8.34 0.48
N ILE A 210 12.28 -9.43 -0.10
CA ILE A 210 13.07 -10.59 -0.51
C ILE A 210 12.82 -10.81 -2.00
N GLU A 211 13.91 -11.05 -2.74
CA GLU A 211 13.88 -11.38 -4.16
C GLU A 211 14.27 -12.85 -4.34
N ILE A 212 13.53 -13.57 -5.17
CA ILE A 212 13.81 -14.95 -5.55
C ILE A 212 13.65 -15.09 -7.06
N ASP A 213 14.62 -15.72 -7.71
CA ASP A 213 14.56 -16.02 -9.13
C ASP A 213 13.64 -17.22 -9.36
N ILE A 214 12.62 -17.07 -10.21
CA ILE A 214 11.78 -18.18 -10.67
C ILE A 214 12.13 -18.48 -12.13
N GLU A 215 12.81 -19.60 -12.33
CA GLU A 215 13.05 -20.18 -13.65
C GLU A 215 11.80 -20.96 -14.08
N ASN A 216 11.13 -20.53 -15.14
CA ASN A 216 10.08 -21.31 -15.78
C ASN A 216 10.74 -22.23 -16.82
N ASP A 217 10.62 -23.55 -16.63
CA ASP A 217 11.09 -24.61 -17.55
C ASP A 217 10.28 -24.67 -18.86
#